data_AF-A0A7M5XG19-F1
#
_entry.id   AF-A0A7M5XG19-F1
#
_cell.length_a   1.000
_cell.length_b   1.000
_cell.length_c   1.000
_cell.angle_alpha   90.00
_cell.angle_beta   90.00
_cell.angle_gamma   90.00
#
_symmetry.space_group_name_H-M   'P 1'
#
loop_
_entity.id
_entity.type
_entity.pdbx_description
1 polymer ?
#
loop_
_entity_poly.entity_id
_entity_poly.type
_entity_poly.pdbx_seq_one_letter_code
_entity_poly.pdbx_strand_id
1 'polypeptide(L)'
;QKRHGFSAVPCDMTIEQTANRDSKTKGGLIGNTLNRGYMHRWLLSQHHRTAITRRCQEMAGVSRYDRSKRNLDKTFRVKHEKHVNSIVETVEGLVNPFEYQADEKSIVNIYSGRVACPETSKDLQRAHSVGENSYHLFLQNLMSKTPDLFEPIQKNNLKTFLVKEKRTRDLLGRLLLLSNTREVDLTSLLNNSLSSLP
;
A
#
# COMPACT_ATOMS: atom_id res chain seq x y z
N GLN A 1 38.05 -8.47 11.98
CA GLN A 1 36.66 -8.20 11.52
C GLN A 1 36.46 -6.70 11.17
N LYS A 2 37.39 -6.05 10.43
CA LYS A 2 37.33 -4.60 10.11
C LYS A 2 36.84 -4.29 8.69
N ARG A 3 36.66 -5.29 7.83
CA ARG A 3 36.36 -5.12 6.39
C ARG A 3 34.89 -5.34 6.01
N HIS A 4 34.11 -5.97 6.88
CA HIS A 4 32.67 -6.20 6.69
C HIS A 4 31.96 -5.88 8.00
N GLY A 5 31.34 -4.70 8.10
CA GLY A 5 30.49 -4.34 9.23
C GLY A 5 29.30 -5.30 9.37
N PHE A 6 28.76 -5.40 10.57
CA PHE A 6 27.62 -6.27 10.90
C PHE A 6 26.50 -6.07 9.86
N SER A 7 26.31 -7.09 9.03
CA SER A 7 25.36 -7.05 7.93
C SER A 7 24.12 -7.78 8.40
N ALA A 8 23.05 -7.06 8.73
CA ALA A 8 21.72 -7.60 9.02
C ALA A 8 21.04 -8.19 7.77
N VAL A 9 21.81 -8.93 6.95
CA VAL A 9 21.33 -9.63 5.77
C VAL A 9 21.15 -11.08 6.17
N PRO A 10 19.93 -11.63 6.10
CA PRO A 10 19.68 -13.05 6.33
C PRO A 10 20.66 -13.92 5.54
N CYS A 11 21.11 -15.02 6.15
CA CYS A 11 22.10 -15.93 5.56
C CYS A 11 21.70 -16.38 4.15
N ASP A 12 20.41 -16.74 3.98
CA ASP A 12 19.82 -17.13 2.70
C ASP A 12 20.01 -16.06 1.61
N MET A 13 19.68 -14.80 1.92
CA MET A 13 19.87 -13.69 0.98
C MET A 13 21.35 -13.46 0.65
N THR A 14 22.26 -13.71 1.59
CA THR A 14 23.71 -13.59 1.34
C THR A 14 24.18 -14.66 0.36
N ILE A 15 23.79 -15.92 0.57
CA ILE A 15 24.11 -17.04 -0.33
C ILE A 15 23.52 -16.79 -1.73
N GLU A 16 22.27 -16.32 -1.80
CA GLU A 16 21.56 -16.04 -3.04
C GLU A 16 22.16 -14.91 -3.89
N GLN A 17 22.84 -13.96 -3.25
CA GLN A 17 23.47 -12.80 -3.89
C GLN A 17 24.98 -13.00 -4.17
N THR A 18 25.61 -14.00 -3.55
CA THR A 18 27.03 -14.29 -3.69
C THR A 18 27.27 -15.60 -4.44
N ALA A 19 27.07 -16.73 -3.78
CA ALA A 19 27.37 -18.07 -4.28
C ALA A 19 26.41 -18.52 -5.40
N ASN A 20 25.10 -18.34 -5.20
CA ASN A 20 24.10 -18.83 -6.16
C ASN A 20 23.85 -17.86 -7.33
N ARG A 21 24.34 -16.62 -7.23
CA ARG A 21 24.02 -15.58 -8.21
C ARG A 21 24.43 -15.96 -9.63
N ASP A 22 25.61 -16.54 -9.79
CA ASP A 22 26.18 -16.86 -11.10
C ASP A 22 25.77 -18.25 -11.61
N SER A 23 25.26 -19.11 -10.74
CA SER A 23 24.71 -20.41 -11.11
C SER A 23 23.22 -20.36 -11.48
N LYS A 24 22.55 -19.22 -11.22
CA LYS A 24 21.14 -18.98 -11.59
C LYS A 24 20.94 -18.99 -13.10
N THR A 25 19.99 -19.82 -13.53
CA THR A 25 19.49 -19.87 -14.90
C THR A 25 18.09 -19.25 -15.00
N LYS A 26 17.75 -18.72 -16.18
CA LYS A 26 16.39 -18.23 -16.48
C LYS A 26 15.39 -19.38 -16.33
N GLY A 27 14.29 -19.19 -15.58
CA GLY A 27 13.25 -20.20 -15.35
C GLY A 27 13.08 -20.71 -13.91
N GLY A 28 13.97 -20.34 -12.98
CA GLY A 28 13.87 -20.72 -11.58
C GLY A 28 14.18 -22.21 -11.31
N LEU A 29 14.16 -22.60 -10.04
CA LEU A 29 14.53 -23.96 -9.63
C LEU A 29 13.51 -25.00 -10.13
N ILE A 30 12.21 -24.68 -10.05
CA ILE A 30 11.10 -25.63 -10.24
C ILE A 30 11.12 -26.31 -11.62
N GLY A 31 11.37 -25.55 -12.70
CA GLY A 31 11.38 -26.13 -14.06
C GLY A 31 12.57 -27.06 -14.32
N ASN A 32 13.69 -26.84 -13.63
CA ASN A 32 14.94 -27.54 -13.85
C ASN A 32 15.14 -28.72 -12.89
N THR A 33 14.62 -28.63 -11.66
CA THR A 33 14.76 -29.67 -10.62
C THR A 33 13.94 -30.93 -10.88
N LEU A 34 12.87 -30.82 -11.68
CA LEU A 34 12.03 -31.96 -12.04
C LEU A 34 12.73 -32.93 -13.00
N ASN A 35 13.78 -32.49 -13.69
CA ASN A 35 14.60 -33.35 -14.54
C ASN A 35 15.88 -33.77 -13.80
N ARG A 36 15.91 -35.01 -13.29
CA ARG A 36 17.05 -35.56 -12.53
C ARG A 36 18.36 -35.53 -13.32
N GLY A 37 18.33 -35.82 -14.62
CA GLY A 37 19.52 -35.80 -15.47
C GLY A 37 20.07 -34.39 -15.67
N TYR A 38 19.18 -33.41 -15.83
CA TYR A 38 19.58 -31.99 -15.83
C TYR A 38 20.22 -31.60 -14.51
N MET A 39 19.58 -31.94 -13.37
CA MET A 39 20.10 -31.62 -12.05
C MET A 39 21.49 -32.17 -11.78
N HIS A 40 21.72 -33.43 -12.15
CA HIS A 40 23.03 -34.06 -11.97
C HIS A 40 24.11 -33.35 -12.79
N ARG A 41 23.85 -33.09 -14.08
CA ARG A 41 24.77 -32.33 -14.94
C ARG A 41 24.98 -30.91 -14.44
N TRP A 42 23.93 -30.25 -13.96
CA TRP A 42 24.02 -28.91 -13.41
C TRP A 42 24.89 -28.91 -12.15
N LEU A 43 24.69 -29.84 -11.22
CA LEU A 43 25.48 -29.95 -9.99
C LEU A 43 26.97 -30.12 -10.29
N LEU A 44 27.30 -30.98 -11.25
CA LEU A 44 28.68 -31.24 -11.67
C LEU A 44 29.33 -30.09 -12.45
N SER A 45 28.56 -29.30 -13.22
CA SER A 45 29.13 -28.32 -14.15
C SER A 45 28.93 -26.86 -13.75
N GLN A 46 28.05 -26.55 -12.79
CA GLN A 46 27.62 -25.18 -12.48
C GLN A 46 28.77 -24.25 -12.05
N HIS A 47 29.73 -24.77 -11.29
CA HIS A 47 30.90 -24.01 -10.84
C HIS A 47 31.84 -23.66 -12.00
N HIS A 48 32.07 -24.59 -12.93
CA HIS A 48 32.85 -24.32 -14.16
C HIS A 48 32.13 -23.32 -15.07
N ARG A 49 30.82 -23.48 -15.28
CA ARG A 49 30.02 -22.54 -16.09
C ARG A 49 30.05 -21.13 -15.50
N THR A 50 29.99 -21.03 -14.18
CA THR A 50 30.17 -19.77 -13.44
C THR A 50 31.55 -19.15 -13.69
N ALA A 51 32.62 -19.95 -13.56
CA ALA A 51 33.99 -19.49 -13.78
C ALA A 51 34.23 -18.99 -15.21
N ILE A 52 33.75 -19.73 -16.22
CA ILE A 52 33.85 -19.34 -17.64
C ILE A 52 33.09 -18.02 -17.86
N THR A 53 31.84 -17.94 -17.39
CA THR A 53 31.02 -16.73 -17.53
C THR A 53 31.70 -15.52 -16.90
N ARG A 54 32.34 -15.71 -15.73
CA ARG A 54 33.10 -14.66 -15.05
C ARG A 54 34.28 -14.19 -15.90
N ARG A 55 35.08 -15.11 -16.46
CA ARG A 55 36.19 -14.77 -17.35
C ARG A 55 35.73 -14.06 -18.61
N CYS A 56 34.63 -14.50 -19.23
CA CYS A 56 34.04 -13.81 -20.37
C CYS A 56 33.59 -12.38 -20.02
N GLN A 57 32.99 -12.17 -18.85
CA GLN A 57 32.59 -10.84 -18.37
C GLN A 57 33.80 -9.93 -18.13
N GLU A 58 34.85 -10.47 -17.52
CA GLU A 58 36.13 -9.76 -17.31
C GLU A 58 36.76 -9.36 -18.65
N MET A 59 36.84 -10.29 -19.61
CA MET A 59 37.36 -10.04 -20.96
C MET A 59 36.53 -9.02 -21.74
N ALA A 60 35.21 -9.00 -21.55
CA ALA A 60 34.31 -8.04 -22.17
C ALA A 60 34.37 -6.64 -21.51
N GLY A 61 35.26 -6.41 -20.53
CA GLY A 61 35.34 -5.15 -19.80
C GLY A 61 34.13 -4.89 -18.89
N VAL A 62 33.24 -5.88 -18.73
CA VAL A 62 32.12 -5.83 -17.80
C VAL A 62 32.65 -6.16 -16.41
N SER A 63 33.51 -5.29 -15.89
CA SER A 63 33.99 -5.40 -14.53
C SER A 63 32.78 -5.28 -13.59
N ARG A 64 32.53 -6.35 -12.82
CA ARG A 64 31.63 -6.24 -11.67
C ARG A 64 32.41 -5.46 -10.61
N TYR A 65 32.22 -4.14 -10.58
CA TYR A 65 32.40 -3.40 -9.33
C TYR A 65 31.70 -4.20 -8.22
N ASP A 66 32.29 -4.23 -7.03
CA ASP A 66 31.59 -4.59 -5.81
C ASP A 66 30.35 -3.71 -5.75
N ARG A 67 29.23 -4.18 -6.29
CA ARG A 67 27.96 -3.45 -6.19
C ARG A 67 27.72 -3.34 -4.70
N SER A 68 27.70 -2.11 -4.19
CA SER A 68 27.12 -1.84 -2.88
C SER A 68 25.78 -2.58 -2.85
N LYS A 69 25.50 -3.30 -1.75
CA LYS A 69 24.28 -4.10 -1.58
C LYS A 69 23.09 -3.38 -2.22
N ARG A 70 22.20 -4.08 -2.93
CA ARG A 70 21.06 -3.48 -3.64
C ARG A 70 20.31 -2.41 -2.81
N ASN A 71 20.19 -2.63 -1.51
CA ASN A 71 19.50 -1.73 -0.58
C ASN A 71 20.30 -0.46 -0.21
N LEU A 72 21.61 -0.44 -0.47
CA LEU A 72 22.50 0.71 -0.32
C LEU A 72 22.68 1.49 -1.64
N ASP A 73 22.05 1.02 -2.73
CA ASP A 73 22.06 1.72 -4.01
C ASP A 73 21.38 3.08 -3.90
N LYS A 74 21.85 4.06 -4.69
CA LYS A 74 21.33 5.44 -4.69
C LYS A 74 19.82 5.46 -4.96
N THR A 75 19.35 4.62 -5.88
CA THR A 75 17.93 4.49 -6.25
C THR A 75 17.06 4.09 -5.06
N PHE A 76 17.51 3.10 -4.28
CA PHE A 76 16.79 2.62 -3.11
C PHE A 76 16.80 3.66 -1.99
N ARG A 77 17.93 4.34 -1.77
CA ARG A 77 18.04 5.41 -0.77
C ARG A 77 17.05 6.54 -1.05
N VAL A 78 17.01 7.05 -2.29
CA VAL A 78 16.07 8.10 -2.69
C VAL A 78 14.62 7.66 -2.51
N LYS A 79 14.30 6.40 -2.87
CA LYS A 79 12.96 5.85 -2.68
C LYS A 79 12.57 5.76 -1.20
N HIS A 80 13.47 5.25 -0.35
CA HIS A 80 13.24 5.17 1.09
C HIS A 80 13.06 6.55 1.71
N GLU A 81 13.91 7.51 1.34
CA GLU A 81 13.80 8.89 1.80
C GLU A 81 12.44 9.49 1.43
N LYS A 82 12.00 9.31 0.18
CA LYS A 82 10.69 9.76 -0.26
C LYS A 82 9.55 9.13 0.55
N HIS A 83 9.66 7.85 0.88
CA HIS A 83 8.64 7.17 1.69
C HIS A 83 8.62 7.68 3.12
N VAL A 84 9.80 7.90 3.73
CA VAL A 84 9.91 8.46 5.08
C VAL A 84 9.33 9.87 5.11
N ASN A 85 9.73 10.72 4.17
CA ASN A 85 9.21 12.09 4.06
C ASN A 85 7.70 12.09 3.88
N SER A 86 7.15 11.20 3.05
CA SER A 86 5.69 11.10 2.89
C SER A 86 4.97 10.73 4.19
N ILE A 87 5.57 9.89 5.04
CA ILE A 87 5.00 9.55 6.36
C ILE A 87 5.08 10.76 7.27
N VAL A 88 6.24 11.42 7.33
CA VAL A 88 6.48 12.60 8.16
C VAL A 88 5.51 13.72 7.77
N GLU A 89 5.45 14.07 6.49
CA GLU A 89 4.51 15.06 5.94
C GLU A 89 3.05 14.71 6.26
N THR A 90 2.69 13.42 6.20
CA THR A 90 1.33 12.99 6.56
C THR A 90 1.05 13.24 8.02
N VAL A 91 1.97 12.86 8.92
CA VAL A 91 1.81 13.00 10.38
C VAL A 91 1.82 14.46 10.80
N GLU A 92 2.73 15.27 10.26
CA GLU A 92 2.81 16.72 10.50
C GLU A 92 1.59 17.47 9.96
N GLY A 93 0.96 16.95 8.90
CA GLY A 93 -0.29 17.48 8.36
C GLY A 93 -1.55 17.12 9.16
N LEU A 94 -1.47 16.20 10.13
CA LEU A 94 -2.60 15.87 11.00
C LEU A 94 -2.81 16.96 12.05
N VAL A 95 -4.06 17.15 12.47
CA VAL A 95 -4.34 18.00 13.61
C VAL A 95 -3.89 17.32 14.89
N ASN A 96 -3.03 17.98 15.67
CA ASN A 96 -2.61 17.47 16.97
C ASN A 96 -3.80 17.48 17.95
N PRO A 97 -4.29 16.31 18.42
CA PRO A 97 -5.47 16.24 19.28
C PRO A 97 -5.21 16.77 20.70
N PHE A 98 -3.96 17.01 21.09
CA PHE A 98 -3.60 17.47 22.43
C PHE A 98 -3.30 18.97 22.51
N GLU A 99 -2.96 19.61 21.39
CA GLU A 99 -2.73 21.06 21.31
C GLU A 99 -3.97 21.82 20.83
N TYR A 100 -4.90 21.11 20.19
CA TYR A 100 -6.09 21.72 19.63
C TYR A 100 -7.06 22.17 20.74
N GLN A 101 -6.99 23.46 21.08
CA GLN A 101 -7.97 24.15 21.93
C GLN A 101 -9.25 24.39 21.13
N ALA A 102 -10.03 23.34 20.94
CA ALA A 102 -11.37 23.46 20.39
C ALA A 102 -12.31 24.11 21.41
N ASP A 103 -13.35 24.79 20.92
CA ASP A 103 -14.59 24.87 21.69
C ASP A 103 -15.02 23.44 22.04
N GLU A 104 -15.24 23.12 23.32
CA GLU A 104 -15.55 21.76 23.83
C GLU A 104 -16.70 21.05 23.07
N LYS A 105 -17.51 21.80 22.34
CA LYS A 105 -18.69 21.33 21.61
C LYS A 105 -18.41 20.96 20.14
N SER A 106 -17.24 21.25 19.62
CA SER A 106 -16.90 21.04 18.21
C SER A 106 -16.15 19.72 18.00
N ILE A 107 -16.66 18.86 17.12
CA ILE A 107 -15.98 17.60 16.75
C ILE A 107 -15.14 17.88 15.51
N VAL A 108 -13.85 17.57 15.57
CA VAL A 108 -12.90 17.80 14.46
C VAL A 108 -12.34 16.48 13.96
N ASN A 109 -12.19 16.38 12.65
CA ASN A 109 -11.54 15.25 12.00
C ASN A 109 -10.02 15.42 12.07
N ILE A 110 -9.34 14.54 12.82
CA ILE A 110 -7.87 14.58 13.05
C ILE A 110 -7.07 14.54 11.74
N TYR A 111 -7.57 13.83 10.72
CA TYR A 111 -6.89 13.68 9.44
C TYR A 111 -7.00 14.90 8.53
N SER A 112 -8.17 15.53 8.49
CA SER A 112 -8.45 16.62 7.54
C SER A 112 -8.51 18.01 8.19
N GLY A 113 -8.49 18.07 9.52
CA GLY A 113 -8.74 19.28 10.31
C GLY A 113 -10.12 19.90 10.14
N ARG A 114 -11.05 19.23 9.44
CA ARG A 114 -12.40 19.75 9.21
C ARG A 114 -13.25 19.61 10.46
N VAL A 115 -13.97 20.68 10.80
CA VAL A 115 -14.99 20.69 11.86
C VAL A 115 -16.28 20.04 11.34
N ALA A 116 -16.92 19.20 12.15
CA ALA A 116 -18.19 18.56 11.82
C ALA A 116 -19.30 19.61 11.70
N CYS A 117 -20.17 19.47 10.71
CA CYS A 117 -21.41 20.24 10.68
C CYS A 117 -22.30 19.85 11.87
N PRO A 118 -23.24 20.72 12.30
CA PRO A 118 -24.07 20.47 13.48
C PRO A 118 -24.85 19.15 13.42
N GLU A 119 -25.30 18.74 12.23
CA GLU A 119 -26.02 17.47 12.04
C GLU A 119 -25.12 16.26 12.27
N THR A 120 -23.94 16.24 11.62
CA THR A 120 -22.96 15.14 11.78
C THR A 120 -22.44 15.10 13.20
N SER A 121 -22.22 16.25 13.84
CA SER A 121 -21.79 16.32 15.24
C SER A 121 -22.81 15.65 16.18
N LYS A 122 -24.10 16.00 16.03
CA LYS A 122 -25.20 15.40 16.81
C LYS A 122 -25.32 13.88 16.56
N ASP A 123 -25.14 13.42 15.33
CA ASP A 123 -25.21 11.99 15.02
C ASP A 123 -24.01 11.22 15.59
N LEU A 124 -22.81 11.78 15.54
CA LEU A 124 -21.62 11.18 16.14
C LEU A 124 -21.72 11.11 17.67
N GLN A 125 -22.23 12.16 18.32
CA GLN A 125 -22.46 12.16 19.77
C GLN A 125 -23.51 11.12 20.20
N ARG A 126 -24.57 10.95 19.40
CA ARG A 126 -25.62 9.97 19.68
C ARG A 126 -25.25 8.54 19.29
N ALA A 127 -24.17 8.33 18.53
CA ALA A 127 -23.78 7.02 18.00
C ALA A 127 -23.73 5.93 19.08
N HIS A 128 -23.16 6.25 20.25
CA HIS A 128 -23.10 5.34 21.39
C HIS A 128 -24.49 4.96 21.89
N SER A 129 -25.34 5.95 22.19
CA SER A 129 -26.72 5.73 22.67
C SER A 129 -27.58 4.95 21.68
N VAL A 130 -27.39 5.18 20.38
CA VAL A 130 -28.09 4.46 19.31
C VAL A 130 -27.64 3.00 19.26
N GLY A 131 -26.34 2.75 19.41
CA GLY A 131 -25.78 1.40 19.51
C GLY A 131 -26.30 0.62 20.72
N GLU A 132 -26.32 1.25 21.89
CA GLU A 132 -26.88 0.67 23.14
C GLU A 132 -28.37 0.30 22.97
N ASN A 133 -29.17 1.20 22.38
CA ASN A 133 -30.58 0.90 22.12
C ASN A 133 -30.75 -0.28 21.16
N SER A 134 -29.95 -0.34 20.08
CA SER A 134 -29.96 -1.48 19.16
C SER A 134 -29.53 -2.78 19.83
N TYR A 135 -28.56 -2.72 20.76
CA TYR A 135 -28.12 -3.86 21.55
C TYR A 135 -29.23 -4.36 22.49
N HIS A 136 -29.90 -3.46 23.22
CA HIS A 136 -31.00 -3.82 24.10
C HIS A 136 -32.19 -4.41 23.35
N LEU A 137 -32.55 -3.84 22.18
CA LEU A 137 -33.58 -4.41 21.31
C LEU A 137 -33.21 -5.82 20.83
N PHE A 138 -31.95 -6.03 20.46
CA PHE A 138 -31.46 -7.34 20.09
C PHE A 138 -31.58 -8.36 21.24
N LEU A 139 -31.17 -7.98 22.45
CA LEU A 139 -31.32 -8.85 23.63
C LEU A 139 -32.79 -9.16 23.92
N GLN A 140 -33.68 -8.18 23.78
CA GLN A 140 -35.11 -8.38 23.99
C GLN A 140 -35.68 -9.38 22.97
N ASN A 141 -35.27 -9.29 21.71
CA ASN A 141 -35.67 -10.25 20.67
C ASN A 141 -35.13 -11.66 20.95
N LEU A 142 -33.89 -11.75 21.44
CA LEU A 142 -33.26 -13.02 21.80
C LEU A 142 -33.93 -13.71 23.00
N MET A 143 -34.49 -12.94 23.93
CA MET A 143 -35.21 -13.44 25.11
C MET A 143 -36.71 -13.71 24.85
N SER A 144 -37.18 -13.52 23.61
CA SER A 144 -38.59 -13.75 23.25
C SER A 144 -38.97 -15.24 23.23
N LYS A 145 -40.27 -15.56 23.19
CA LYS A 145 -40.76 -16.96 23.21
C LYS A 145 -40.33 -17.79 21.99
N THR A 146 -40.01 -17.14 20.87
CA THR A 146 -39.55 -17.75 19.62
C THR A 146 -38.41 -16.91 19.04
N PRO A 147 -37.19 -16.99 19.61
CA PRO A 147 -36.09 -16.15 19.18
C PRO A 147 -35.47 -16.66 17.88
N ASP A 148 -35.15 -15.75 16.97
CA ASP A 148 -34.31 -16.04 15.81
C ASP A 148 -32.84 -15.75 16.16
N LEU A 149 -32.05 -16.80 16.35
CA LEU A 149 -30.64 -16.72 16.72
C LEU A 149 -29.74 -16.18 15.60
N PHE A 150 -30.24 -16.18 14.36
CA PHE A 150 -29.47 -15.77 13.19
C PHE A 150 -29.85 -14.36 12.71
N GLU A 151 -30.83 -13.71 13.33
CA GLU A 151 -31.22 -12.35 12.98
C GLU A 151 -30.11 -11.36 13.39
N PRO A 152 -29.50 -10.63 12.44
CA PRO A 152 -28.44 -9.68 12.76
C PRO A 152 -29.00 -8.36 13.31
N ILE A 153 -28.18 -7.67 14.12
CA ILE A 153 -28.47 -6.29 14.50
C ILE A 153 -28.54 -5.42 13.24
N GLN A 154 -29.65 -4.72 13.05
CA GLN A 154 -29.87 -3.88 11.89
C GLN A 154 -28.86 -2.73 11.83
N LYS A 155 -28.44 -2.39 10.61
CA LYS A 155 -27.42 -1.36 10.40
C LYS A 155 -27.98 0.05 10.64
N ASN A 156 -27.40 0.76 11.60
CA ASN A 156 -27.71 2.16 11.84
C ASN A 156 -26.99 3.08 10.83
N ASN A 157 -27.75 3.87 10.08
CA ASN A 157 -27.22 4.80 9.08
C ASN A 157 -26.82 6.15 9.71
N LEU A 158 -25.73 6.17 10.46
CA LEU A 158 -25.19 7.38 11.08
C LEU A 158 -24.43 8.26 10.07
N LYS A 159 -24.57 9.59 10.18
CA LYS A 159 -23.77 10.54 9.42
C LYS A 159 -22.33 10.58 9.95
N THR A 160 -21.36 10.70 9.06
CA THR A 160 -19.93 10.81 9.39
C THR A 160 -19.27 11.91 8.55
N PHE A 161 -17.99 12.23 8.81
CA PHE A 161 -17.21 13.21 8.05
C PHE A 161 -17.02 12.85 6.56
N LEU A 162 -17.35 11.62 6.16
CA LEU A 162 -17.36 11.20 4.77
C LEU A 162 -18.56 11.80 4.06
N VAL A 163 -18.34 12.91 3.35
CA VAL A 163 -19.15 13.20 2.16
C VAL A 163 -18.87 12.05 1.21
N LYS A 164 -19.86 11.18 0.96
CA LYS A 164 -19.79 10.18 -0.11
C LYS A 164 -19.79 10.95 -1.44
N GLU A 165 -18.66 11.54 -1.82
CA GLU A 165 -18.42 11.84 -3.21
C GLU A 165 -18.48 10.49 -3.92
N LYS A 166 -19.58 10.25 -4.64
CA LYS A 166 -19.71 9.09 -5.51
C LYS A 166 -18.53 9.16 -6.48
N ARG A 167 -17.48 8.38 -6.23
CA ARG A 167 -16.41 8.16 -7.18
C ARG A 167 -17.02 7.42 -8.37
N THR A 168 -17.53 8.18 -9.32
CA THR A 168 -18.02 7.67 -10.59
C THR A 168 -16.83 7.06 -11.33
N ARG A 169 -16.98 5.80 -11.73
CA ARG A 169 -15.96 5.11 -12.55
C ARG A 169 -15.97 5.65 -13.98
N ASP A 170 -17.08 6.28 -14.38
CA ASP A 170 -17.28 6.84 -15.72
C ASP A 170 -16.50 8.14 -15.89
N LEU A 171 -15.80 8.26 -17.03
CA LEU A 171 -14.97 9.41 -17.39
C LEU A 171 -15.76 10.73 -17.31
N LEU A 172 -16.99 10.72 -17.82
CA LEU A 172 -17.89 11.87 -17.80
C LEU A 172 -18.22 12.32 -16.37
N GLY A 173 -18.45 11.35 -15.47
CA GLY A 173 -18.74 11.64 -14.06
C GLY A 173 -17.54 12.27 -13.34
N ARG A 174 -16.32 11.88 -13.70
CA ARG A 174 -15.08 12.51 -13.20
C ARG A 174 -14.87 13.91 -13.75
N LEU A 175 -15.15 14.12 -15.04
CA LEU A 175 -15.08 15.43 -15.68
C LEU A 175 -16.07 16.43 -15.06
N LEU A 176 -17.30 16.00 -14.79
CA LEU A 176 -18.29 16.80 -14.05
C LEU A 176 -17.80 17.19 -12.66
N LEU A 177 -17.26 16.23 -11.89
CA LEU A 177 -16.65 16.50 -10.59
C LEU A 177 -15.49 17.49 -10.68
N LEU A 178 -14.63 17.37 -11.69
CA LEU A 178 -13.51 18.29 -11.93
C LEU A 178 -13.98 19.69 -12.33
N SER A 179 -15.03 19.80 -13.16
CA SER A 179 -15.62 21.10 -13.52
C SER A 179 -16.15 21.85 -12.31
N ASN A 180 -16.76 21.12 -11.37
CA ASN A 180 -17.34 21.71 -10.16
C ASN A 180 -16.28 22.03 -9.09
N THR A 181 -15.14 21.35 -9.10
CA THR A 181 -14.07 21.55 -8.09
C THR A 181 -12.95 22.46 -8.55
N ARG A 182 -12.76 22.63 -9.86
CA ARG A 182 -11.62 23.35 -10.45
C ARG A 182 -12.02 24.35 -11.54
N GLU A 183 -13.30 24.70 -11.65
CA GLU A 183 -13.84 25.63 -12.65
C GLU A 183 -13.41 25.30 -14.09
N VAL A 184 -13.31 24.00 -14.42
CA VAL A 184 -12.94 23.56 -15.77
C VAL A 184 -14.15 23.71 -16.69
N ASP A 185 -13.99 24.49 -17.75
CA ASP A 185 -14.99 24.63 -18.81
C ASP A 185 -15.12 23.32 -19.62
N LEU A 186 -16.20 22.58 -19.34
CA LEU A 186 -16.51 21.33 -20.02
C LEU A 186 -16.84 21.53 -21.50
N THR A 187 -17.38 22.68 -21.89
CA THR A 187 -17.71 22.93 -23.29
C THR A 187 -16.44 23.02 -24.15
N SER A 188 -15.41 23.70 -23.65
CA SER A 188 -14.10 23.73 -24.30
C SER A 188 -13.42 22.36 -24.34
N LEU A 189 -13.56 21.56 -23.28
CA LEU A 189 -12.90 20.25 -23.17
C LEU A 189 -13.56 19.19 -24.07
N LEU A 190 -14.89 19.17 -24.16
CA LEU A 190 -15.65 18.24 -25.00
C LEU A 190 -15.58 18.57 -26.50
N ASN A 191 -15.13 19.78 -26.86
CA ASN A 191 -14.81 20.13 -28.25
C ASN A 191 -13.57 19.41 -28.79
N ASN A 192 -12.77 18.80 -27.92
CA ASN A 192 -11.60 18.01 -28.31
C ASN A 192 -11.93 16.51 -28.26
N SER A 193 -11.48 15.73 -29.23
CA SER A 193 -11.69 14.28 -29.23
C SER A 193 -10.94 13.65 -28.06
N LEU A 194 -11.68 13.07 -27.11
CA LEU A 194 -11.13 12.41 -25.92
C LEU A 194 -10.63 10.98 -26.19
N SER A 195 -10.66 10.53 -27.45
CA SER A 195 -10.08 9.24 -27.87
C SER A 195 -8.57 9.34 -28.02
N SER A 196 -7.85 8.22 -27.83
CA SER A 196 -6.48 8.12 -28.32
C SER A 196 -6.49 8.27 -29.84
N LEU A 197 -5.68 9.17 -30.38
CA LEU A 197 -5.33 9.14 -31.80
C LEU A 197 -4.79 7.75 -32.16
N PRO A 198 -5.16 7.19 -33.33
CA PRO A 198 -4.70 5.88 -33.78
C PRO A 198 -3.18 5.82 -33.96
#